data_AF-A0A5A9EMS0-F1
#
_entry.id   AF-A0A5A9EMS0-F1
#
_cell.length_a   1.000
_cell.length_b   1.000
_cell.length_c   1.000
_cell.angle_alpha   90.00
_cell.angle_beta   90.00
_cell.angle_gamma   90.00
#
_symmetry.space_group_name_H-M   'P 1'
#
loop_
_entity.id
_entity.type
_entity.pdbx_description
1 polymer ?
#
loop_
_entity_poly.entity_id
_entity_poly.type
_entity_poly.pdbx_seq_one_letter_code
_entity_poly.pdbx_strand_id
1 'polypeptide(L)'
;MSKAIMWAETDARGFETECLFNEDNRSYEVLVCAKGLGLDRAESFPVVEDPGLGMSPADLQRSIRTADRLVSEMDRSLGDY
;
A
#
# COMPACT_ATOMS: atom_id res chain seq x y z
N MET A 1 -13.19 4.53 13.00
CA MET A 1 -12.27 3.84 12.08
C MET A 1 -11.22 4.86 11.68
N SER A 2 -10.09 4.86 12.36
CA SER A 2 -8.96 5.75 12.06
C SER A 2 -7.95 4.97 11.21
N LYS A 3 -7.28 5.65 10.27
CA LYS A 3 -6.23 5.07 9.43
C LYS A 3 -4.98 5.92 9.64
N ALA A 4 -3.88 5.30 10.02
CA ALA A 4 -2.60 5.98 10.15
C ALA A 4 -1.78 5.77 8.86
N ILE A 5 -1.22 6.84 8.30
CA ILE A 5 -0.33 6.73 7.14
C ILE A 5 1.02 6.22 7.62
N MET A 6 1.44 5.06 7.12
CA MET A 6 2.73 4.45 7.43
C MET A 6 3.82 5.00 6.52
N TRP A 7 3.51 5.14 5.24
CA TRP A 7 4.35 5.81 4.26
C TRP A 7 3.50 6.15 3.03
N ALA A 8 3.97 7.12 2.24
CA ALA A 8 3.42 7.45 0.94
C ALA A 8 4.55 7.87 0.00
N GLU A 9 4.45 7.51 -1.26
CA GLU A 9 5.42 7.81 -2.31
C GLU A 9 4.68 8.10 -3.62
N THR A 10 5.25 8.98 -4.45
CA THR A 10 4.78 9.24 -5.80
C THR A 10 5.93 9.01 -6.76
N ASP A 11 5.73 8.14 -7.75
CA ASP A 11 6.76 7.84 -8.74
C ASP A 11 6.87 8.94 -9.81
N ALA A 12 7.92 8.87 -10.64
CA ALA A 12 8.15 9.83 -11.72
C ALA A 12 7.09 9.80 -12.83
N ARG A 13 6.23 8.78 -12.85
CA ARG A 13 5.16 8.58 -13.83
C ARG A 13 3.82 9.12 -13.32
N GLY A 14 3.77 9.55 -12.05
CA GLY A 14 2.58 10.07 -11.38
C GLY A 14 1.70 9.00 -10.74
N PHE A 15 2.21 7.78 -10.52
CA PHE A 15 1.54 6.81 -9.67
C PHE A 15 1.82 7.12 -8.20
N GLU A 16 0.76 7.31 -7.43
CA GLU A 16 0.80 7.49 -5.99
C GLU A 16 0.64 6.14 -5.32
N THR A 17 1.49 5.84 -4.35
CA THR A 17 1.39 4.64 -3.52
C THR A 17 1.39 5.03 -2.06
N GLU A 18 0.55 4.38 -1.27
CA GLU A 18 0.45 4.64 0.16
C GLU A 18 0.21 3.35 0.93
N CYS A 19 0.77 3.26 2.13
CA CYS A 19 0.49 2.20 3.07
C CYS A 19 -0.20 2.78 4.30
N LEU A 20 -1.38 2.26 4.62
CA LEU A 20 -2.24 2.73 5.69
C LEU A 20 -2.41 1.63 6.73
N PHE A 21 -2.12 1.92 7.99
CA PHE A 21 -2.48 1.03 9.08
C PHE A 21 -3.96 1.18 9.42
N ASN A 22 -4.67 0.05 9.44
CA ASN A 22 -6.07 -0.03 9.84
C ASN A 22 -6.14 -0.30 11.34
N GLU A 23 -6.46 0.72 12.13
CA GLU A 23 -6.62 0.64 13.59
C GLU A 23 -7.96 -0.03 13.96
N ASP A 24 -8.23 -1.24 13.45
CA ASP A 24 -9.34 -2.06 13.93
C ASP A 24 -8.86 -2.97 15.08
N ASN A 25 -9.60 -2.97 16.17
CA ASN A 25 -9.23 -3.53 17.48
C ASN A 25 -9.05 -5.06 17.53
N ARG A 26 -9.09 -5.74 16.38
CA ARG A 26 -9.11 -7.21 16.29
C ARG A 26 -7.93 -7.80 15.53
N SER A 27 -7.22 -7.01 14.71
CA SER A 27 -6.08 -7.48 13.93
C SER A 27 -5.25 -6.30 13.46
N TYR A 28 -3.93 -6.43 13.53
CA TYR A 28 -3.04 -5.50 12.86
C TYR A 28 -3.09 -5.78 11.36
N GLU A 29 -3.70 -4.87 10.60
CA GLU A 29 -3.81 -4.96 9.14
C GLU A 29 -3.31 -3.66 8.52
N VAL A 30 -2.56 -3.78 7.43
CA VAL A 30 -2.20 -2.64 6.59
C VAL A 30 -2.86 -2.75 5.24
N LEU A 31 -3.23 -1.60 4.69
CA LEU A 31 -3.80 -1.44 3.36
C LEU A 31 -2.77 -0.70 2.49
N VAL A 32 -2.32 -1.36 1.43
CA VAL A 32 -1.45 -0.74 0.42
C VAL A 32 -2.32 -0.34 -0.76
N CYS A 33 -2.24 0.93 -1.16
CA CYS A 33 -2.95 1.48 -2.30
C CYS A 33 -1.95 1.93 -3.36
N ALA A 34 -2.35 1.82 -4.63
CA ALA A 34 -1.72 2.47 -5.77
C ALA A 34 -2.82 3.22 -6.55
N LYS A 35 -2.57 4.48 -6.90
CA LYS A 35 -3.52 5.38 -7.57
C LYS A 35 -2.80 6.11 -8.70
N GLY A 36 -3.47 6.30 -9.83
CA GLY A 36 -2.87 7.03 -10.94
C GLY A 36 -3.59 6.81 -12.26
N LEU A 37 -3.59 7.84 -13.11
CA LEU A 37 -4.13 7.77 -14.47
C LEU A 37 -5.58 7.25 -14.56
N GLY A 38 -6.39 7.58 -13.54
CA GLY A 38 -7.81 7.19 -13.46
C GLY A 38 -8.05 5.74 -13.03
N LEU A 39 -7.00 5.02 -12.59
CA LEU A 39 -7.09 3.69 -12.02
C LEU A 39 -6.65 3.71 -10.57
N ASP A 40 -7.33 2.92 -9.75
CA ASP A 40 -6.96 2.68 -8.35
C ASP A 40 -6.91 1.17 -8.11
N ARG A 41 -5.89 0.72 -7.38
CA ARG A 41 -5.75 -0.65 -6.90
C ARG A 41 -5.37 -0.61 -5.43
N ALA A 42 -5.87 -1.58 -4.66
CA ALA A 42 -5.49 -1.69 -3.26
C ALA A 42 -5.50 -3.16 -2.81
N GLU A 43 -4.63 -3.47 -1.87
CA GLU A 43 -4.54 -4.79 -1.24
C GLU A 43 -4.22 -4.64 0.25
N SER A 44 -4.90 -5.43 1.09
CA SER A 44 -4.60 -5.49 2.51
C SER A 44 -3.89 -6.78 2.89
N PHE A 45 -3.09 -6.73 3.96
CA PHE A 45 -2.52 -7.92 4.57
C PHE A 45 -2.33 -7.77 6.09
N PRO A 46 -2.43 -8.88 6.84
CA PRO A 46 -2.13 -8.87 8.26
C PRO A 46 -0.64 -8.69 8.50
N VAL A 47 -0.30 -7.93 9.54
CA VAL A 47 1.07 -7.71 10.02
C VAL A 47 1.25 -8.31 11.40
N VAL A 48 2.50 -8.64 11.73
CA VAL A 48 2.82 -9.40 12.94
C VAL A 48 2.88 -8.49 14.17
N GLU A 49 3.35 -7.26 13.98
CA GLU A 49 3.57 -6.27 15.02
C GLU A 49 2.67 -5.05 14.80
N ASP A 50 2.39 -4.31 15.87
CA ASP A 50 1.60 -3.08 15.82
C ASP A 50 2.33 -1.99 15.01
N PRO A 51 1.87 -1.63 13.80
CA PRO A 51 2.51 -0.61 12.98
C PRO A 51 2.42 0.77 13.62
N GLY A 52 1.46 1.01 14.53
CA GLY A 52 1.34 2.27 15.26
C GLY A 52 2.58 2.63 16.09
N LEU A 53 3.42 1.66 16.42
CA LEU A 53 4.71 1.85 17.11
C LEU A 53 5.92 1.87 16.15
N GLY A 54 5.69 1.68 14.86
CA GLY A 54 6.71 1.52 13.83
C GLY A 54 6.55 0.20 13.09
N MET A 55 6.52 0.28 11.76
CA MET A 55 6.40 -0.91 10.92
C MET A 55 7.66 -1.76 11.00
N SER A 56 7.50 -3.07 11.19
CA SER A 56 8.62 -4.01 11.16
C SER A 56 9.34 -3.94 9.79
N PRO A 57 10.66 -4.16 9.71
CA PRO A 57 11.36 -4.16 8.42
C PRO A 57 10.80 -5.19 7.43
N ALA A 58 10.28 -6.32 7.92
CA ALA A 58 9.69 -7.35 7.09
C ALA A 58 8.34 -6.90 6.49
N ASP A 59 7.49 -6.28 7.30
CA ASP A 59 6.20 -5.74 6.86
C ASP A 59 6.38 -4.54 5.94
N LEU A 60 7.39 -3.70 6.21
CA LEU A 60 7.79 -2.59 5.34
C LEU A 60 8.19 -3.11 3.96
N GLN A 61 9.12 -4.05 3.89
CA GLN A 61 9.55 -4.67 2.64
C GLN A 61 8.41 -5.37 1.90
N ARG A 62 7.50 -6.00 2.63
CA ARG A 62 6.28 -6.59 2.05
C ARG A 62 5.37 -5.51 1.46
N SER A 63 5.13 -4.41 2.18
CA SER A 63 4.27 -3.32 1.71
C SER A 63 4.81 -2.66 0.44
N ILE A 64 6.12 -2.45 0.36
CA ILE A 64 6.79 -1.88 -0.83
C ILE A 64 6.63 -2.82 -2.03
N ARG A 65 6.91 -4.12 -1.87
CA ARG A 65 6.71 -5.10 -2.94
C ARG A 65 5.26 -5.19 -3.41
N THR A 66 4.30 -5.06 -2.48
CA THR A 66 2.88 -5.00 -2.84
C THR A 66 2.61 -3.76 -3.68
N ALA A 67 3.11 -2.59 -3.28
CA ALA A 67 2.94 -1.35 -4.04
C ALA A 67 3.52 -1.45 -5.46
N ASP A 68 4.76 -1.94 -5.60
CA ASP A 68 5.41 -2.14 -6.90
C ASP A 68 4.58 -3.06 -7.82
N ARG A 69 4.03 -4.14 -7.25
CA ARG A 69 3.16 -5.06 -7.98
C ARG A 69 1.87 -4.38 -8.42
N LEU A 70 1.21 -3.61 -7.54
CA LEU A 70 -0.03 -2.90 -7.86
C LEU A 70 0.21 -1.87 -8.98
N VAL A 71 1.30 -1.10 -8.92
CA VAL A 71 1.69 -0.16 -9.98
C VAL A 71 1.97 -0.90 -11.29
N SER A 72 2.69 -2.02 -11.25
CA SER A 72 2.95 -2.84 -12.44
C SER A 72 1.67 -3.40 -13.07
N GLU A 73 0.70 -3.80 -12.25
CA GLU A 73 -0.61 -4.27 -12.71
C GLU A 73 -1.45 -3.14 -13.32
N MET A 74 -1.39 -1.95 -12.73
CA MET A 74 -2.03 -0.74 -13.26
C MET A 74 -1.43 -0.33 -14.59
N ASP A 75 -0.10 -0.30 -14.67
CA ASP A 75 0.63 0.04 -15.88
C ASP A 75 0.28 -0.89 -17.04
N ARG A 76 0.27 -2.21 -16.79
CA ARG A 76 -0.20 -3.20 -17.77
C ARG A 76 -1.64 -2.96 -18.20
N SER A 77 -2.53 -2.63 -17.25
CA SER A 77 -3.93 -2.33 -17.56
C SER A 77 -4.10 -1.10 -18.47
N LEU A 78 -3.12 -0.19 -18.50
CA LEU A 78 -3.11 0.99 -19.38
C LEU A 78 -2.41 0.74 -20.72
N GLY A 79 -1.47 -0.21 -20.77
CA GLY A 79 -0.66 -0.54 -21.95
C GLY A 79 -1.28 -1.57 -22.91
N ASP A 80 -2.38 -2.22 -22.55
CA ASP A 80 -3.10 -3.18 -23.41
C ASP A 80 -3.98 -2.49 -24.48
N TYR A 81 -3.41 -1.56 -25.25
CA TYR A 81 -4.03 -0.90 -26.42
C TYR A 81 -3.21 -1.09 -27.71
#